data_AF-A0A952SM95-F1
#
_entry.id   AF-A0A952SM95-F1
#
_cell.length_a   1.000
_cell.length_b   1.000
_cell.length_c   1.000
_cell.angle_alpha   90.00
_cell.angle_beta   90.00
_cell.angle_gamma   90.00
#
_symmetry.space_group_name_H-M   'P 1'
#
loop_
_entity.id
_entity.type
_entity.pdbx_description
1 polymer ?
#
loop_
_entity_poly.entity_id
_entity_poly.type
_entity_poly.pdbx_seq_one_letter_code
_entity_poly.pdbx_strand_id
1 'polypeptide(L)' 'MTCERCDGLMVSERICDLQGLSSDLHIDGYRCLLCGDVIDATILEHRKRSVGVTEPLPTVSARTLGLVAA' A
#
# COMPACT_ATOMS: atom_id res chain seq x y z
N MET A 1 7.80 -10.73 12.35
CA MET A 1 7.74 -10.10 11.01
C MET A 1 8.14 -8.64 11.16
N THR A 2 8.89 -8.10 10.20
CA THR A 2 9.44 -6.74 10.26
C THR A 2 8.91 -5.94 9.07
N CYS A 3 8.55 -4.67 9.29
CA CYS A 3 7.98 -3.81 8.25
C CYS A 3 9.05 -3.38 7.25
N GLU A 4 8.85 -3.67 5.95
CA GLU A 4 9.79 -3.32 4.88
C GLU A 4 9.99 -1.79 4.68
N ARG A 5 9.08 -0.97 5.22
CA ARG A 5 9.16 0.51 5.08
C ARG A 5 9.96 1.21 6.16
N CYS A 6 10.01 0.64 7.37
CA CYS A 6 10.54 1.36 8.54
C CYS A 6 11.22 0.46 9.57
N ASP A 7 11.38 -0.83 9.27
CA ASP A 7 11.92 -1.86 10.16
C ASP A 7 11.15 -2.03 11.49
N GLY A 8 9.93 -1.49 11.56
CA GLY A 8 9.07 -1.57 12.73
C GLY A 8 8.42 -2.94 12.93
N LEU A 9 7.93 -3.18 14.15
CA LEU A 9 7.20 -4.40 14.49
C LEU A 9 5.88 -4.50 13.73
N MET A 10 5.65 -5.65 13.09
CA MET A 10 4.36 -6.00 12.51
C MET A 10 3.61 -6.97 13.40
N VAL A 11 2.34 -6.67 13.67
CA VAL A 11 1.44 -7.50 14.48
C VAL A 11 0.30 -8.02 13.63
N SER A 12 -0.17 -9.24 13.94
CA SER A 12 -1.34 -9.81 13.27
C SER A 12 -2.59 -9.02 13.63
N GLU A 13 -3.40 -8.72 12.63
CA GLU A 13 -4.65 -7.96 12.75
C GLU A 13 -5.73 -8.57 11.86
N ARG A 14 -6.97 -8.56 12.34
CA ARG A 14 -8.15 -8.93 11.56
C ARG A 14 -8.76 -7.67 10.96
N ILE A 15 -8.66 -7.52 9.64
CA ILE A 15 -9.06 -6.33 8.91
C ILE A 15 -10.48 -6.54 8.41
N CYS A 16 -11.44 -5.78 8.92
CA CYS A 16 -12.84 -5.90 8.50
C CYS A 16 -13.09 -5.26 7.14
N ASP A 17 -13.75 -5.99 6.24
CA ASP A 17 -14.31 -5.41 5.03
C ASP A 17 -15.71 -4.86 5.30
N LEU A 18 -15.77 -3.57 5.65
CA LEU A 18 -17.03 -2.89 5.94
C LEU A 18 -17.91 -2.70 4.70
N GLN A 19 -17.33 -2.83 3.51
CA GLN A 19 -18.00 -2.58 2.24
C GLN A 19 -18.54 -3.89 1.62
N GLY A 20 -18.15 -5.05 2.17
CA GLY A 20 -18.62 -6.38 1.74
C GLY A 20 -18.22 -6.72 0.30
N LEU A 21 -17.08 -6.21 -0.16
CA LEU A 21 -16.53 -6.48 -1.49
C LEU A 21 -15.87 -7.88 -1.55
N SER A 22 -15.40 -8.36 -0.41
CA SER A 22 -14.94 -9.71 -0.16
C SER A 22 -16.11 -10.63 0.20
N SER A 23 -16.02 -11.91 -0.17
CA SER A 23 -16.94 -12.95 0.32
C SER A 23 -16.87 -13.09 1.85
N ASP A 24 -15.72 -12.75 2.41
CA ASP A 24 -15.41 -12.89 3.82
C ASP A 24 -15.50 -11.51 4.50
N LEU A 25 -16.17 -11.43 5.64
CA LEU A 25 -16.39 -10.18 6.40
C LEU A 25 -15.08 -9.56 6.92
N HIS A 26 -13.99 -10.32 6.92
CA HIS A 26 -12.68 -9.87 7.35
C HIS A 26 -11.59 -10.64 6.63
N ILE A 27 -10.39 -10.05 6.62
CA ILE A 27 -9.17 -10.60 6.06
C ILE A 27 -8.12 -10.61 7.17
N ASP A 28 -7.39 -11.71 7.32
CA ASP A 28 -6.24 -11.77 8.21
C ASP A 28 -5.04 -11.10 7.55
N GLY A 29 -4.39 -10.18 8.28
CA GLY A 29 -3.25 -9.43 7.80
C GLY A 29 -2.30 -9.02 8.93
N TYR A 30 -1.38 -8.13 8.59
CA TYR A 30 -0.43 -7.55 9.53
C TYR A 30 -0.40 -6.04 9.41
N ARG A 31 -0.35 -5.35 10.56
CA ARG A 31 -0.16 -3.90 10.66
C ARG A 31 1.16 -3.57 11.33
N CYS A 32 1.91 -2.62 10.77
CA CYS A 32 3.05 -2.04 11.45
C CYS A 32 2.59 -1.04 12.52
N LEU A 33 3.07 -1.21 13.75
CA LEU A 33 2.74 -0.30 14.87
C LEU A 33 3.43 1.06 14.78
N LEU A 34 4.46 1.22 13.95
CA LEU A 34 5.21 2.46 13.81
C LEU A 34 4.70 3.34 12.66
N CYS A 35 4.62 2.78 11.44
CA CYS A 35 4.27 3.56 10.24
C CYS A 35 2.86 3.28 9.71
N GLY A 36 2.14 2.32 10.30
CA GLY A 36 0.79 1.95 9.90
C GLY A 36 0.70 1.16 8.59
N ASP A 37 1.82 0.68 8.02
CA ASP A 37 1.78 -0.16 6.82
C ASP A 37 0.97 -1.42 7.07
N VAL A 38 0.13 -1.77 6.10
CA VAL A 38 -0.75 -2.95 6.16
C VAL A 38 -0.39 -3.89 5.02
N ILE A 39 -0.25 -5.17 5.34
CA ILE A 39 -0.07 -6.23 4.35
C ILE A 39 -1.00 -7.39 4.66
N ASP A 40 -1.56 -7.97 3.60
CA ASP A 40 -2.28 -9.23 3.60
C ASP A 40 -1.79 -10.08 2.41
N ALA A 41 -2.34 -11.29 2.25
CA ALA A 41 -1.98 -12.15 1.14
C ALA A 41 -2.24 -11.51 -0.23
N THR A 42 -3.37 -10.83 -0.41
CA THR A 42 -3.78 -10.16 -1.65
C THR A 42 -2.85 -9.00 -2.02
N ILE A 43 -2.49 -8.16 -1.05
CA ILE A 43 -1.53 -7.05 -1.20
C ILE A 43 -0.18 -7.61 -1.64
N LEU A 44 0.31 -8.67 -1.01
CA LEU A 44 1.59 -9.29 -1.36
C LEU A 44 1.56 -9.89 -2.77
N GLU A 45 0.48 -10.57 -3.15
CA GLU A 45 0.31 -11.11 -4.51
C GLU A 45 0.26 -10.00 -5.57
N HIS A 46 -0.44 -8.90 -5.31
CA HIS A 46 -0.45 -7.74 -6.22
C HIS A 46 0.93 -7.08 -6.33
N ARG A 47 1.65 -6.91 -5.21
CA ARG A 47 3.02 -6.37 -5.23
C ARG A 47 3.95 -7.24 -6.07
N LYS A 48 3.93 -8.57 -5.89
CA LYS A 48 4.72 -9.51 -6.70
C LYS A 48 4.44 -9.37 -8.20
N ARG A 49 3.17 -9.23 -8.60
CA ARG A 49 2.78 -9.04 -10.00
C ARG A 49 3.27 -7.70 -10.58
N SER A 50 3.21 -6.63 -9.79
CA SER A 50 3.64 -5.30 -10.25
C SER A 50 5.15 -5.17 -10.50
N VAL A 51 5.98 -5.94 -9.78
CA VAL A 51 7.44 -5.93 -9.97
C VAL A 51 7.85 -6.48 -11.36
N GLY A 52 6.98 -7.23 -12.05
CA GLY A 52 7.20 -7.73 -13.39
C GLY A 52 6.77 -6.81 -14.54
N VAL A 53 6.05 -5.71 -14.26
CA VAL A 53 5.55 -4.76 -15.27
C VAL A 53 6.17 -3.40 -15.01
N THR A 54 7.44 -3.26 -15.39
CA THR A 54 8.04 -1.93 -15.56
C THR A 54 7.83 -1.51 -17.01
N GLU A 55 6.60 -1.15 -17.37
CA GLU A 55 6.43 -0.25 -18.52
C GLU A 55 6.94 1.13 -18.07
N PRO A 56 7.91 1.74 -18.75
CA PRO A 56 8.41 3.05 -18.37
C PRO A 56 7.27 4.07 -18.48
N LEU A 57 6.81 4.56 -17.32
CA LEU A 57 5.91 5.70 -17.25
C LEU A 57 6.55 6.87 -18.02
N PRO A 58 5.84 7.50 -18.99
CA PRO A 58 6.37 8.69 -19.64
C PRO A 58 6.54 9.77 -18.58
N THR A 59 7.76 10.26 -18.47
CA THR A 59 8.17 11.36 -17.58
C THR A 59 7.26 12.56 -17.84
N VAL A 60 6.25 12.77 -17.00
CA VAL A 60 5.47 14.02 -17.04
C VAL A 60 6.37 15.09 -16.43
N SER A 61 7.06 15.79 -17.34
CA SER A 61 7.85 16.99 -17.07
C SER A 61 7.09 17.93 -16.13
N ALA A 62 7.75 18.29 -15.02
CA ALA A 62 7.27 19.27 -14.07
C ALA A 62 7.02 20.61 -14.79
N ARG A 63 5.77 20.85 -15.17
CA ARG A 63 5.33 22.16 -15.63
C ARG A 63 5.14 23.05 -14.41
N THR A 64 6.15 23.88 -14.18
CA THR A 64 6.17 25.17 -13.50
C THR A 64 4.82 25.59 -12.89
N LEU A 65 4.70 25.55 -11.56
CA LEU A 65 3.65 26.30 -10.88
C LEU A 65 3.98 27.79 -11.08
N GLY A 66 3.26 28.42 -12.00
CA GLY A 66 3.31 29.86 -12.22
C GLY A 66 2.88 30.61 -10.96
N LEU A 67 3.63 31.66 -10.62
CA LEU A 67 3.21 32.69 -9.68
C LEU A 67 1.80 33.18 -10.01
N VAL A 68 0.93 33.27 -9.00
CA VAL A 68 -0.19 34.20 -9.02
C VAL A 68 -0.07 35.11 -7.79
N ALA A 69 -0.18 36.40 -8.10
CA ALA A 69 0.06 37.55 -7.26
C ALA A 69 -0.90 37.68 -6.07
N ALA A 70 -0.43 38.39 -5.04
CA ALA A 70 -1.22 39.21 -4.14
C ALA A 70 -0.52 40.55 -3.98
#